data_AF-A0A098LFS9-F1
#
_entry.id   AF-A0A098LFS9-F1
#
_cell.length_a   1.000
_cell.length_b   1.000
_cell.length_c   1.000
_cell.angle_alpha   90.00
_cell.angle_beta   90.00
_cell.angle_gamma   90.00
#
_symmetry.space_group_name_H-M   'P 1'
#
loop_
_entity.id
_entity.type
_entity.pdbx_description
1 polymer ?
#
loop_
_entity_poly.entity_id
_entity_poly.type
_entity_poly.pdbx_seq_one_letter_code
_entity_poly.pdbx_strand_id
1 'polypeptide(L)' 'MDDSELRNHLEQLFRKGWVKVFYKGTEDEVESGEVSMGQFENYHFLATKAGLKAHNTL' A
#
# COMPACT_ATOMS: atom_id res chain seq x y z
N MET A 1 7.31 11.95 -10.91
CA MET A 1 6.52 10.76 -10.56
C MET A 1 5.09 11.12 -10.87
N ASP A 2 4.53 10.49 -11.89
CA ASP A 2 3.13 10.69 -12.28
C ASP A 2 2.20 9.85 -11.38
N ASP A 3 0.94 10.26 -11.23
CA ASP A 3 -0.05 9.55 -10.41
C ASP A 3 -0.24 8.10 -10.88
N SER A 4 -0.10 7.88 -12.20
CA SER A 4 -0.11 6.56 -12.83
C SER A 4 1.06 5.67 -12.35
N GLU A 5 2.25 6.25 -12.25
CA GLU A 5 3.45 5.55 -11.77
C GLU A 5 3.37 5.27 -10.27
N LEU A 6 2.89 6.25 -9.50
CA LEU A 6 2.67 6.12 -8.05
C LEU A 6 1.66 5.03 -7.74
N ARG A 7 0.52 5.01 -8.44
CA ARG A 7 -0.50 3.97 -8.32
C ARG A 7 0.10 2.58 -8.54
N ASN A 8 0.85 2.41 -9.62
CA ASN A 8 1.45 1.13 -9.97
C ASN A 8 2.47 0.68 -8.91
N HIS A 9 3.30 1.59 -8.41
CA HIS A 9 4.24 1.29 -7.32
C HIS A 9 3.52 0.87 -6.04
N LEU A 10 2.48 1.62 -5.62
CA LEU A 10 1.70 1.29 -4.43
C LEU A 10 1.02 -0.09 -4.56
N GLU A 11 0.47 -0.39 -5.73
CA GLU A 11 -0.11 -1.70 -6.03
C GLU A 11 0.92 -2.82 -5.87
N GLN A 12 2.12 -2.65 -6.42
CA GLN A 12 3.18 -3.64 -6.29
C GLN A 12 3.62 -3.84 -4.85
N LEU A 13 3.77 -2.76 -4.07
CA LEU A 13 4.12 -2.85 -2.66
C LEU A 13 3.04 -3.58 -1.85
N PHE A 14 1.77 -3.31 -2.15
CA PHE A 14 0.65 -3.98 -1.49
C PHE A 14 0.58 -5.46 -1.84
N ARG A 15 0.67 -5.82 -3.12
CA ARG A 15 0.68 -7.22 -3.59
C ARG A 15 1.84 -8.03 -3.02
N LYS A 16 2.98 -7.38 -2.74
CA LYS A 16 4.13 -8.00 -2.05
C LYS A 16 3.94 -8.16 -0.54
N GLY A 17 2.84 -7.64 0.03
CA GLY A 17 2.59 -7.59 1.47
C GLY A 17 3.54 -6.64 2.21
N TRP A 18 4.16 -5.70 1.50
CA TRP A 18 5.14 -4.76 2.06
C TRP A 18 4.49 -3.51 2.64
N VAL A 19 3.27 -3.21 2.22
CA VAL A 19 2.42 -2.19 2.82
C VAL A 19 1.04 -2.76 3.11
N LYS A 20 0.43 -2.30 4.21
CA LYS A 20 -0.99 -2.46 4.51
C LYS A 20 -1.74 -1.21 4.10
N VAL A 21 -2.99 -1.37 3.68
CA VAL A 21 -3.87 -0.30 3.21
C VAL A 21 -5.02 -0.17 4.21
N PHE A 22 -5.32 1.05 4.63
CA PHE A 22 -6.41 1.37 5.55
C PHE A 22 -7.30 2.45 4.96
N TYR A 23 -8.60 2.43 5.23
CA TYR A 23 -9.45 3.55 4.84
C TYR A 23 -9.11 4.80 5.64
N LYS A 24 -9.01 5.93 4.94
CA LYS A 24 -8.68 7.22 5.55
C LYS A 24 -9.71 7.60 6.61
N GLY A 25 -9.23 7.93 7.81
CA GLY A 25 -10.07 8.29 8.95
C GLY A 25 -10.68 7.11 9.72
N THR A 26 -10.30 5.87 9.36
CA THR A 26 -10.68 4.65 10.11
C THR A 26 -9.44 3.82 10.42
N GLU A 27 -9.59 2.85 11.32
CA GLU A 27 -8.56 1.83 11.57
C GLU A 27 -8.85 0.53 10.79
N ASP A 28 -9.82 0.55 9.86
CA ASP A 28 -10.23 -0.62 9.09
C ASP A 28 -9.21 -0.91 7.98
N GLU A 29 -8.60 -2.09 8.05
CA GLU A 29 -7.67 -2.60 7.04
C GLU A 29 -8.46 -3.07 5.82
N VAL A 30 -8.03 -2.65 4.64
CA VAL A 30 -8.65 -3.07 3.38
C VAL A 30 -8.13 -4.45 3.00
N GLU A 31 -9.05 -5.40 2.79
CA GLU A 31 -8.66 -6.74 2.37
C GLU A 31 -8.08 -6.73 0.95
N SER A 32 -7.19 -7.69 0.69
CA SER A 32 -6.46 -7.79 -0.58
C SER A 32 -7.32 -7.90 -1.84
N GLY A 33 -8.56 -8.40 -1.71
CA GLY A 33 -9.51 -8.50 -2.82
C GLY A 33 -10.30 -7.21 -3.10
N GLU A 34 -10.28 -6.25 -2.18
CA GLU A 34 -11.12 -5.04 -2.22
C GLU A 34 -10.33 -3.75 -2.46
N VAL A 35 -9.00 -3.82 -2.37
CA VAL A 35 -8.12 -2.67 -2.65
C VAL A 35 -8.25 -2.24 -4.12
N SER A 36 -8.85 -1.07 -4.31
CA SER A 36 -8.86 -0.37 -5.60
C SER A 36 -7.87 0.78 -5.56
N MET A 37 -6.68 0.57 -6.12
CA MET A 37 -5.69 1.64 -6.26
C MET A 37 -6.20 2.81 -7.13
N GLY A 38 -7.36 2.62 -7.81
CA GLY A 38 -8.33 3.61 -8.25
C GLY A 38 -8.46 4.87 -7.39
N GLN A 39 -8.48 4.67 -6.07
CA GLN A 39 -8.81 5.70 -5.09
C GLN A 39 -7.73 5.79 -4.00
N PHE A 40 -6.46 5.65 -4.38
CA PHE A 40 -5.32 5.60 -3.45
C PHE A 40 -5.25 6.78 -2.47
N GLU A 41 -5.79 7.95 -2.83
CA GLU A 41 -5.87 9.16 -1.98
C GLU A 41 -6.80 9.00 -0.76
N ASN A 42 -7.74 8.05 -0.84
CA ASN A 42 -8.67 7.71 0.24
C ASN A 42 -8.09 6.65 1.19
N TYR A 43 -6.83 6.28 1.01
CA TYR A 43 -6.18 5.27 1.84
C TYR A 43 -4.99 5.83 2.61
N HIS A 44 -4.70 5.19 3.74
CA HIS A 44 -3.41 5.28 4.41
C HIS A 44 -2.60 3.99 4.17
N PHE A 45 -1.32 4.17 3.86
CA PHE A 45 -0.40 3.07 3.62
C PHE A 45 0.58 2.96 4.78
N LEU A 46 0.66 1.79 5.39
CA LEU A 46 1.58 1.51 6.49
C LEU A 46 2.58 0.44 6.07
N ALA A 47 3.87 0.72 6.21
CA ALA A 47 4.92 -0.25 5.93
C ALA A 47 4.84 -1.44 6.90
N THR A 48 4.90 -2.66 6.37
CA THR A 48 4.95 -3.87 7.19
C THR A 48 6.39 -4.18 7.60
N LYS A 49 6.55 -5.04 8.62
CA LYS A 49 7.86 -5.58 9.00
C LYS A 49 8.58 -6.25 7.82
N ALA A 50 7.84 -6.89 6.91
CA ALA A 50 8.39 -7.49 5.70
C ALA A 50 8.91 -6.42 4.73
N GLY A 51 8.12 -5.36 4.49
CA GLY A 51 8.52 -4.24 3.64
C GLY A 51 9.75 -3.50 4.18
N LEU A 52 9.79 -3.23 5.48
CA LEU A 52 10.93 -2.60 6.15
C LEU A 52 12.20 -3.45 6.06
N LYS A 53 12.09 -4.77 6.22
CA LYS A 53 13.23 -5.67 6.04
C LYS A 53 13.72 -5.68 4.59
N ALA A 54 12.81 -5.78 3.61
CA ALA A 54 13.18 -5.79 2.19
C ALA A 54 13.96 -4.53 1.78
N HIS A 55 13.62 -3.37 2.36
CA HIS A 55 14.33 -2.11 2.11
C HIS A 55 15.65 -1.99 2.87
N ASN A 56 15.78 -2.62 4.03
CA ASN A 56 16.98 -2.54 4.89
C ASN A 56 17.98 -3.68 4.67
N THR A 57 17.71 -4.59 3.72
CA THR A 57 18.66 -5.65 3.38
C THR A 57 19.53 -5.14 2.22
N LEU A 58 20.74 -4.69 2.55
CA LEU A 58 21.85 -4.46 1.61
C LEU A 58 22.56 -5.79 1.31
#